data_AF-A0A5E9AXR2-F1
#
_entry.id   AF-A0A5E9AXR2-F1
#
_cell.length_a   1.000
_cell.length_b   1.000
_cell.length_c   1.000
_cell.angle_alpha   90.00
_cell.angle_beta   90.00
_cell.angle_gamma   90.00
#
_symmetry.space_group_name_H-M   'P 1'
#
loop_
_entity.id
_entity.type
_entity.pdbx_description
1 polymer ?
#
loop_
_entity_poly.entity_id
_entity_poly.type
_entity_poly.pdbx_seq_one_letter_code
_entity_poly.pdbx_strand_id
1 'polypeptide(L)'
;MTAQKPRPSGLLAIDREMARQHEDALASFESNREAATKVAASISKTGSFVLLGMGASHSVARAVEPLYRAHGIDAIALPLSEQLGQPLPLAGKTVIVTSQSGESAEVLRWFSEAVPQADTFGLTLEAGSFLGGTVTCLVGAGGTELAFAATRSLTVTFALHLAILAALGEDPAAVLAALKAPETVEIDAALAALSKVATIVTSGRKLQGLAEALALGFTELSRLPCFSLEGGQLRHGPMEMLGPKIGVVLFRGNDPTADLVT
;
A
#
# COMPACT_ATOMS: atom_id res chain seq x y z
N MET A 1 24.61 17.10 30.36
CA MET A 1 24.51 17.01 28.89
C MET A 1 24.72 15.56 28.49
N THR A 2 23.65 14.78 28.36
CA THR A 2 23.75 13.42 27.81
C THR A 2 24.08 13.54 26.32
N ALA A 3 25.27 13.10 25.92
CA ALA A 3 25.64 12.99 24.52
C ALA A 3 24.57 12.18 23.79
N GLN A 4 23.87 12.80 22.83
CA GLN A 4 22.95 12.08 21.96
C GLN A 4 23.73 10.98 21.26
N LYS A 5 23.36 9.72 21.52
CA LYS A 5 23.92 8.59 20.78
C LYS A 5 23.61 8.80 19.29
N PRO A 6 24.57 8.54 18.38
CA PRO A 6 24.31 8.64 16.96
C PRO A 6 23.17 7.70 16.56
N ARG A 7 22.23 8.19 15.74
CA ARG A 7 21.08 7.39 15.28
C ARG A 7 21.58 6.15 14.51
N PRO A 8 20.96 4.98 14.71
CA PRO A 8 21.28 3.77 13.94
C PRO A 8 21.17 4.00 12.43
N SER A 9 22.04 3.34 11.66
CA SER A 9 22.08 3.45 10.19
C SER A 9 20.75 3.10 9.52
N GLY A 10 20.01 2.12 10.05
CA GLY A 10 18.68 1.76 9.56
C GLY A 10 17.66 2.89 9.68
N LEU A 11 17.69 3.66 10.77
CA LEU A 11 16.80 4.83 10.92
C LEU A 11 17.19 5.95 9.97
N LEU A 12 18.49 6.16 9.74
CA LEU A 12 18.97 7.15 8.77
C LEU A 12 18.60 6.77 7.33
N ALA A 13 18.54 5.47 7.01
CA ALA A 13 18.05 5.02 5.71
C ALA A 13 16.56 5.36 5.54
N ILE A 14 15.74 5.07 6.55
CA ILE A 14 14.31 5.43 6.57
C ILE A 14 14.12 6.95 6.39
N ASP A 15 14.85 7.77 7.15
CA ASP A 15 14.74 9.23 7.04
C ASP A 15 15.05 9.73 5.61
N ARG A 16 16.03 9.12 4.94
CA ARG A 16 16.41 9.46 3.54
C ARG A 16 15.34 9.03 2.53
N GLU A 17 14.73 7.87 2.72
CA GLU A 17 13.65 7.40 1.86
C GLU A 17 12.42 8.30 2.01
N MET A 18 12.01 8.59 3.26
CA MET A 18 10.90 9.49 3.55
C MET A 18 11.11 10.91 3.01
N ALA A 19 12.35 11.45 3.07
CA ALA A 19 12.66 12.78 2.55
C ALA A 19 12.39 12.92 1.04
N ARG A 20 12.47 11.82 0.28
CA ARG A 20 12.29 11.79 -1.18
C ARG A 20 10.88 11.37 -1.60
N GLN A 21 10.05 10.90 -0.66
CA GLN A 21 8.83 10.16 -1.01
C GLN A 21 7.83 10.96 -1.84
N HIS A 22 7.72 12.26 -1.59
CA HIS A 22 6.76 13.11 -2.28
C HIS A 22 7.23 13.48 -3.70
N GLU A 23 8.51 13.81 -3.86
CA GLU A 23 9.11 14.09 -5.18
C GLU A 23 9.08 12.84 -6.07
N ASP A 24 9.50 11.69 -5.52
CA ASP A 24 9.48 10.42 -6.25
C ASP A 24 8.04 10.00 -6.60
N ALA A 25 7.06 10.22 -5.72
CA ALA A 25 5.64 9.96 -6.01
C ALA A 25 5.11 10.85 -7.14
N LEU A 26 5.40 12.16 -7.13
CA LEU A 26 5.02 13.08 -8.20
C LEU A 26 5.63 12.66 -9.54
N ALA A 27 6.93 12.37 -9.55
CA ALA A 27 7.63 11.90 -10.75
C ALA A 27 7.02 10.58 -11.26
N SER A 28 6.70 9.65 -10.37
CA SER A 28 6.08 8.36 -10.70
C SER A 28 4.70 8.51 -11.32
N PHE A 29 3.87 9.42 -10.81
CA PHE A 29 2.57 9.71 -11.41
C PHE A 29 2.72 10.24 -12.84
N GLU A 30 3.62 11.21 -13.05
CA GLU A 30 3.80 11.86 -14.36
C GLU A 30 4.41 10.92 -15.41
N SER A 31 5.44 10.16 -15.05
CA SER A 31 6.18 9.30 -15.99
C SER A 31 5.40 8.06 -16.45
N ASN A 32 4.31 7.71 -15.76
CA ASN A 32 3.57 6.47 -16.00
C ASN A 32 2.22 6.66 -16.70
N ARG A 33 1.88 7.87 -17.18
CA ARG A 33 0.58 8.16 -17.82
C ARG A 33 0.20 7.20 -18.97
N GLU A 34 1.17 6.85 -19.82
CA GLU A 34 0.92 5.94 -20.95
C GLU A 34 0.63 4.51 -20.47
N ALA A 35 1.47 3.96 -19.59
CA ALA A 35 1.28 2.63 -19.03
C ALA A 35 -0.03 2.56 -18.22
N ALA A 36 -0.32 3.58 -17.42
CA ALA A 36 -1.58 3.72 -16.70
C ALA A 36 -2.80 3.70 -17.63
N THR A 37 -2.73 4.36 -18.78
CA THR A 37 -3.81 4.35 -19.79
C THR A 37 -4.05 2.94 -20.34
N LYS A 38 -3.00 2.15 -20.56
CA LYS A 38 -3.12 0.74 -21.00
C LYS A 38 -3.83 -0.11 -19.95
N VAL A 39 -3.44 0.05 -18.67
CA VAL A 39 -4.10 -0.64 -17.55
C VAL A 39 -5.56 -0.23 -17.44
N ALA A 40 -5.86 1.08 -17.45
CA ALA A 40 -7.21 1.61 -17.36
C ALA A 40 -8.11 1.13 -18.52
N ALA A 41 -7.57 1.04 -19.74
CA ALA A 41 -8.29 0.51 -20.89
C ALA A 41 -8.62 -0.99 -20.73
N SER A 42 -7.68 -1.78 -20.20
CA SER A 42 -7.93 -3.19 -19.87
C SER A 42 -9.01 -3.31 -18.78
N ILE A 43 -8.91 -2.56 -17.69
CA ILE A 43 -9.90 -2.52 -16.61
C ILE A 43 -11.29 -2.15 -17.15
N SER A 44 -11.38 -1.11 -17.99
CA SER A 44 -12.65 -0.66 -18.58
C SER A 44 -13.28 -1.73 -19.50
N LYS A 45 -12.44 -2.50 -20.19
CA LYS A 45 -12.87 -3.60 -21.08
C LYS A 45 -13.37 -4.80 -20.29
N THR A 46 -12.69 -5.17 -19.21
CA THR A 46 -13.00 -6.39 -18.44
C THR A 46 -14.04 -6.16 -17.35
N GLY A 47 -14.11 -4.94 -16.80
CA GLY A 47 -14.96 -4.60 -15.66
C GLY A 47 -14.56 -5.29 -14.35
N SER A 48 -13.47 -6.06 -14.33
CA SER A 48 -13.03 -6.85 -13.18
C SER A 48 -11.51 -6.74 -13.00
N PHE A 49 -11.08 -6.47 -11.78
CA PHE A 49 -9.70 -6.11 -11.48
C PHE A 49 -9.17 -6.87 -10.25
N VAL A 50 -8.10 -7.64 -10.44
CA VAL A 50 -7.44 -8.39 -9.37
C VAL A 50 -6.10 -7.74 -9.06
N LEU A 51 -5.94 -7.28 -7.82
CA LEU A 51 -4.69 -6.71 -7.33
C LEU A 51 -3.95 -7.74 -6.48
N LEU A 52 -2.74 -8.10 -6.90
CA LEU A 52 -1.90 -9.07 -6.22
C LEU A 52 -0.65 -8.40 -5.69
N GLY A 53 -0.22 -8.79 -4.49
CA GLY A 53 1.02 -8.31 -3.89
C GLY A 53 1.30 -9.01 -2.57
N MET A 54 2.42 -8.65 -1.94
CA MET A 54 2.80 -9.15 -0.61
C MET A 54 3.11 -7.98 0.33
N GLY A 55 2.92 -8.19 1.64
CA GLY A 55 3.26 -7.23 2.69
C GLY A 55 2.73 -5.82 2.42
N ALA A 56 3.63 -4.83 2.43
CA ALA A 56 3.31 -3.43 2.14
C ALA A 56 2.63 -3.23 0.77
N SER A 57 3.05 -3.96 -0.26
CA SER A 57 2.44 -3.88 -1.60
C SER A 57 0.98 -4.35 -1.58
N HIS A 58 0.69 -5.42 -0.84
CA HIS A 58 -0.69 -5.88 -0.65
C HIS A 58 -1.52 -4.89 0.17
N SER A 59 -0.92 -4.28 1.20
CA SER A 59 -1.62 -3.28 2.03
C SER A 59 -2.03 -2.05 1.21
N VAL A 60 -1.18 -1.61 0.26
CA VAL A 60 -1.55 -0.57 -0.71
C VAL A 60 -2.70 -1.04 -1.60
N ALA A 61 -2.63 -2.26 -2.14
CA ALA A 61 -3.71 -2.83 -2.96
C ALA A 61 -5.05 -2.84 -2.21
N ARG A 62 -5.06 -3.23 -0.93
CA ARG A 62 -6.22 -3.17 -0.03
C ARG A 62 -6.71 -1.75 0.21
N ALA A 63 -5.81 -0.77 0.27
CA ALA A 63 -6.17 0.63 0.46
C ALA A 63 -6.82 1.26 -0.78
N VAL A 64 -6.39 0.87 -1.99
CA VAL A 64 -6.93 1.41 -3.25
C VAL A 64 -8.10 0.60 -3.81
N GLU A 65 -8.28 -0.67 -3.40
CA GLU A 65 -9.39 -1.55 -3.82
C GLU A 65 -10.76 -0.86 -3.73
N PRO A 66 -11.16 -0.19 -2.62
CA PRO A 66 -12.44 0.51 -2.54
C PRO A 66 -12.58 1.68 -3.53
N LEU A 67 -11.46 2.30 -3.95
CA LEU A 67 -11.48 3.39 -4.92
C LEU A 67 -11.85 2.87 -6.31
N TYR A 68 -11.28 1.75 -6.74
CA TYR A 68 -11.69 1.11 -7.99
C TYR A 68 -13.16 0.66 -7.95
N ARG A 69 -13.64 0.14 -6.82
CA ARG A 69 -15.07 -0.20 -6.66
C ARG A 69 -15.99 1.02 -6.76
N ALA A 70 -15.55 2.19 -6.30
CA ALA A 70 -16.31 3.44 -6.45
C ALA A 70 -16.49 3.86 -7.92
N HIS A 71 -15.60 3.38 -8.81
CA HIS A 71 -15.72 3.51 -10.27
C HIS A 71 -16.55 2.39 -10.93
N GLY A 72 -17.26 1.58 -10.13
CA GLY A 72 -18.11 0.49 -10.64
C GLY A 72 -17.34 -0.75 -11.11
N ILE A 73 -16.05 -0.85 -10.79
CA ILE A 73 -15.20 -2.00 -11.15
C ILE A 73 -15.35 -3.10 -10.10
N ASP A 74 -15.51 -4.35 -10.53
CA ASP A 74 -15.42 -5.52 -9.65
C ASP A 74 -13.95 -5.77 -9.26
N ALA A 75 -13.46 -5.01 -8.28
CA ALA A 75 -12.08 -5.04 -7.82
C ALA A 75 -11.91 -5.89 -6.55
N ILE A 76 -10.81 -6.64 -6.46
CA ILE A 76 -10.41 -7.39 -5.27
C ILE A 76 -8.89 -7.41 -5.13
N ALA A 77 -8.38 -7.15 -3.93
CA ALA A 77 -6.98 -7.32 -3.59
C ALA A 77 -6.78 -8.62 -2.79
N LEU A 78 -5.85 -9.46 -3.25
CA LEU A 78 -5.49 -10.73 -2.61
C LEU A 78 -3.98 -10.77 -2.33
N PRO A 79 -3.54 -11.39 -1.22
CA PRO A 79 -2.14 -11.75 -1.07
C PRO A 79 -1.72 -12.67 -2.22
N LEU A 80 -0.56 -12.42 -2.81
CA LEU A 80 -0.07 -13.25 -3.93
C LEU A 80 0.15 -14.70 -3.49
N SER A 81 0.54 -14.92 -2.23
CA SER A 81 0.64 -16.25 -1.62
C SER A 81 -0.70 -16.98 -1.54
N GLU A 82 -1.81 -16.27 -1.32
CA GLU A 82 -3.16 -16.84 -1.36
C GLU A 82 -3.53 -17.22 -2.78
N GLN A 83 -3.27 -16.36 -3.76
CA GLN A 83 -3.50 -16.69 -5.17
C GLN A 83 -2.68 -17.92 -5.63
N LEU A 84 -1.49 -18.14 -5.08
CA LEU A 84 -0.68 -19.34 -5.34
C LEU A 84 -1.27 -20.61 -4.73
N GLY A 85 -1.80 -20.53 -3.51
CA GLY A 85 -2.31 -21.71 -2.78
C GLY A 85 -3.78 -22.02 -3.02
N GLN A 86 -4.58 -20.99 -3.28
CA GLN A 86 -6.04 -21.00 -3.39
C GLN A 86 -6.47 -20.03 -4.50
N PRO A 87 -6.16 -20.33 -5.76
CA PRO A 87 -6.28 -19.38 -6.86
C PRO A 87 -7.73 -18.96 -7.13
N LEU A 88 -7.96 -17.65 -7.19
CA LEU A 88 -9.12 -17.10 -7.88
C LEU A 88 -8.98 -17.31 -9.40
N PRO A 89 -10.03 -17.71 -10.13
CA PRO A 89 -9.99 -17.74 -11.59
C PRO A 89 -9.74 -16.34 -12.18
N LEU A 90 -8.72 -16.23 -13.03
CA LEU A 90 -8.29 -14.94 -13.60
C LEU A 90 -8.80 -14.70 -15.01
N ALA A 91 -9.40 -15.70 -15.67
CA ALA A 91 -9.90 -15.59 -17.03
C ALA A 91 -10.90 -14.43 -17.17
N GLY A 92 -10.62 -13.52 -18.11
CA GLY A 92 -11.47 -12.35 -18.38
C GLY A 92 -11.34 -11.23 -17.35
N LYS A 93 -10.31 -11.25 -16.50
CA LYS A 93 -10.02 -10.22 -15.51
C LYS A 93 -8.73 -9.49 -15.86
N THR A 94 -8.66 -8.21 -15.55
CA THR A 94 -7.39 -7.49 -15.53
C THR A 94 -6.66 -7.83 -14.23
N VAL A 95 -5.37 -8.14 -14.31
CA VAL A 95 -4.56 -8.51 -13.14
C VAL A 95 -3.40 -7.54 -13.02
N ILE A 96 -3.16 -7.00 -11.82
CA ILE A 96 -1.95 -6.24 -11.52
C ILE A 96 -1.16 -6.93 -10.43
N VAL A 97 0.12 -7.18 -10.70
CA VAL A 97 1.06 -7.76 -9.72
C VAL A 97 1.97 -6.64 -9.21
N THR A 98 1.95 -6.39 -7.91
CA THR A 98 2.73 -5.32 -7.27
C THR A 98 3.86 -5.93 -6.46
N SER A 99 5.09 -5.59 -6.83
CA SER A 99 6.29 -5.93 -6.07
C SER A 99 7.32 -4.84 -6.25
N GLN A 100 7.70 -4.19 -5.14
CA GLN A 100 8.64 -3.08 -5.13
C GLN A 100 9.94 -3.44 -5.85
N SER A 101 10.55 -4.58 -5.52
CA SER A 101 11.79 -5.04 -6.16
C SER A 101 11.54 -5.75 -7.50
N GLY A 102 10.32 -6.23 -7.74
CA GLY A 102 9.99 -7.09 -8.88
C GLY A 102 10.60 -8.50 -8.82
N GLU A 103 11.25 -8.87 -7.71
CA GLU A 103 12.05 -10.10 -7.54
C GLU A 103 11.57 -10.98 -6.38
N SER A 104 10.45 -10.66 -5.75
CA SER A 104 9.91 -11.46 -4.63
C SER A 104 9.64 -12.90 -5.06
N ALA A 105 9.96 -13.87 -4.19
CA ALA A 105 9.81 -15.29 -4.48
C ALA A 105 8.38 -15.66 -4.94
N GLU A 106 7.36 -15.07 -4.34
CA GLU A 106 5.95 -15.29 -4.73
C GLU A 106 5.67 -14.80 -6.17
N VAL A 107 6.28 -13.70 -6.59
CA VAL A 107 6.16 -13.18 -7.96
C VAL A 107 6.81 -14.13 -8.95
N LEU A 108 8.08 -14.49 -8.71
CA LEU A 108 8.80 -15.42 -9.58
C LEU A 108 8.03 -16.75 -9.71
N ARG A 109 7.57 -17.29 -8.58
CA ARG A 109 6.81 -18.54 -8.52
C ARG A 109 5.49 -18.41 -9.27
N TRP A 110 4.72 -17.35 -9.03
CA TRP A 110 3.41 -17.17 -9.67
C TRP A 110 3.53 -17.06 -11.19
N PHE A 111 4.51 -16.32 -11.72
CA PHE A 111 4.74 -16.26 -13.16
C PHE A 111 5.29 -17.57 -13.75
N SER A 112 5.91 -18.43 -12.94
CA SER A 112 6.35 -19.76 -13.40
C SER A 112 5.23 -20.80 -13.42
N GLU A 113 4.22 -20.66 -12.57
CA GLU A 113 3.10 -21.61 -12.43
C GLU A 113 1.84 -21.16 -13.20
N ALA A 114 1.59 -19.85 -13.26
CA ALA A 114 0.47 -19.30 -13.99
C ALA A 114 0.83 -19.10 -15.47
N VAL A 115 -0.17 -19.21 -16.35
CA VAL A 115 -0.07 -18.69 -17.71
C VAL A 115 -0.51 -17.22 -17.66
N PRO A 116 0.40 -16.24 -17.77
CA PRO A 116 0.02 -14.83 -17.72
C PRO A 116 -0.95 -14.54 -18.87
N GLN A 117 -2.05 -13.87 -18.54
CA GLN A 117 -3.03 -13.49 -19.55
C GLN A 117 -2.59 -12.21 -20.25
N ALA A 118 -3.20 -11.92 -21.40
CA ALA A 118 -2.93 -10.67 -22.12
C ALA A 118 -3.22 -9.42 -21.28
N ASP A 119 -4.11 -9.54 -20.29
CA ASP A 119 -4.54 -8.47 -19.40
C ASP A 119 -3.80 -8.50 -18.03
N THR A 120 -2.58 -9.05 -17.98
CA THR A 120 -1.69 -9.02 -16.80
C THR A 120 -0.66 -7.88 -16.89
N PHE A 121 -0.58 -7.07 -15.84
CA PHE A 121 0.30 -5.91 -15.69
C PHE A 121 1.09 -5.95 -14.39
N GLY A 122 2.08 -5.08 -14.25
CA GLY A 122 2.90 -4.98 -13.03
C GLY A 122 3.04 -3.56 -12.49
N LEU A 123 3.33 -3.47 -11.18
CA LEU A 123 3.84 -2.28 -10.51
C LEU A 123 5.16 -2.65 -9.84
N THR A 124 6.23 -1.93 -10.16
CA THR A 124 7.56 -2.13 -9.57
C THR A 124 8.28 -0.80 -9.40
N LEU A 125 9.31 -0.73 -8.56
CA LEU A 125 10.25 0.41 -8.52
C LEU A 125 11.54 0.09 -9.31
N GLU A 126 11.66 -1.12 -9.85
CA GLU A 126 12.85 -1.59 -10.57
C GLU A 126 12.49 -2.04 -11.98
N ALA A 127 12.70 -1.17 -12.98
CA ALA A 127 12.40 -1.49 -14.38
C ALA A 127 13.17 -2.70 -14.90
N GLY A 128 14.41 -2.90 -14.41
CA GLY A 128 15.27 -4.00 -14.83
C GLY A 128 14.97 -5.34 -14.15
N SER A 129 14.00 -5.39 -13.24
CA SER A 129 13.62 -6.60 -12.52
C SER A 129 12.91 -7.61 -13.41
N PHE A 130 12.81 -8.86 -12.95
CA PHE A 130 12.00 -9.91 -13.56
C PHE A 130 10.58 -9.40 -13.88
N LEU A 131 9.87 -8.82 -12.91
CA LEU A 131 8.52 -8.30 -13.13
C LEU A 131 8.51 -7.21 -14.22
N GLY A 132 9.45 -6.26 -14.14
CA GLY A 132 9.60 -5.17 -15.10
C GLY A 132 9.86 -5.63 -16.54
N GLY A 133 10.57 -6.74 -16.71
CA GLY A 133 10.85 -7.35 -18.01
C GLY A 133 9.77 -8.32 -18.52
N THR A 134 8.86 -8.78 -17.66
CA THR A 134 7.90 -9.86 -18.00
C THR A 134 6.57 -9.32 -18.52
N VAL A 135 6.07 -8.23 -17.95
CA VAL A 135 4.77 -7.63 -18.32
C VAL A 135 4.90 -6.12 -18.46
N THR A 136 3.90 -5.49 -19.10
CA THR A 136 3.83 -4.02 -19.07
C THR A 136 3.68 -3.55 -17.63
N CYS A 137 4.68 -2.80 -17.16
CA CYS A 137 4.71 -2.28 -15.80
C CYS A 137 4.55 -0.76 -15.78
N LEU A 138 3.91 -0.26 -14.73
CA LEU A 138 4.20 1.10 -14.27
C LEU A 138 5.41 1.00 -13.33
N VAL A 139 6.38 1.90 -13.53
CA VAL A 139 7.66 1.89 -12.80
C VAL A 139 7.78 3.14 -11.93
N GLY A 140 7.90 2.92 -10.62
CA GLY A 140 8.13 3.97 -9.65
C GLY A 140 9.50 4.64 -9.82
N ALA A 141 9.55 5.96 -9.66
CA ALA A 141 10.77 6.73 -9.69
C ALA A 141 11.63 6.50 -8.43
N GLY A 142 12.92 6.81 -8.56
CA GLY A 142 13.86 6.82 -7.44
C GLY A 142 14.48 5.48 -7.06
N GLY A 143 14.20 4.42 -7.83
CA GLY A 143 14.79 3.08 -7.69
C GLY A 143 14.35 2.32 -6.45
N THR A 144 14.98 1.16 -6.22
CA THR A 144 14.62 0.30 -5.09
C THR A 144 14.85 0.94 -3.72
N GLU A 145 13.89 0.77 -2.81
CA GLU A 145 14.00 1.24 -1.43
C GLU A 145 15.05 0.40 -0.68
N LEU A 146 16.01 1.08 -0.04
CA LEU A 146 17.11 0.43 0.69
C LEU A 146 16.78 0.26 2.17
N ALA A 147 15.84 1.06 2.69
CA ALA A 147 15.34 0.88 4.04
C ALA A 147 14.60 -0.45 4.17
N PHE A 148 14.73 -1.07 5.34
CA PHE A 148 14.08 -2.36 5.61
C PHE A 148 12.55 -2.24 5.65
N ALA A 149 12.03 -1.20 6.31
CA ALA A 149 10.60 -0.95 6.39
C ALA A 149 10.17 -0.07 5.21
N ALA A 150 9.07 -0.46 4.56
CA ALA A 150 8.52 0.27 3.43
C ALA A 150 8.00 1.64 3.87
N THR A 151 8.55 2.71 3.28
CA THR A 151 8.09 4.09 3.50
C THR A 151 7.83 4.77 2.17
N ARG A 152 8.91 5.12 1.45
CA ARG A 152 8.82 5.76 0.15
C ARG A 152 8.07 4.91 -0.86
N SER A 153 8.35 3.61 -0.89
CA SER A 153 7.71 2.68 -1.82
C SER A 153 6.19 2.67 -1.68
N LEU A 154 5.64 2.78 -0.45
CA LEU A 154 4.19 2.90 -0.25
C LEU A 154 3.62 4.12 -0.97
N THR A 155 4.19 5.31 -0.72
CA THR A 155 3.76 6.58 -1.33
C THR A 155 3.89 6.55 -2.86
N VAL A 156 4.99 5.99 -3.37
CA VAL A 156 5.21 5.81 -4.80
C VAL A 156 4.17 4.87 -5.41
N THR A 157 3.90 3.71 -4.79
CA THR A 157 2.88 2.77 -5.29
C THR A 157 1.48 3.38 -5.26
N PHE A 158 1.13 4.20 -4.26
CA PHE A 158 -0.10 4.98 -4.28
C PHE A 158 -0.17 5.94 -5.47
N ALA A 159 0.93 6.61 -5.82
CA ALA A 159 0.98 7.49 -6.99
C ALA A 159 0.87 6.73 -8.32
N LEU A 160 1.39 5.51 -8.42
CA LEU A 160 1.18 4.65 -9.58
C LEU A 160 -0.29 4.27 -9.73
N HIS A 161 -0.98 3.93 -8.64
CA HIS A 161 -2.43 3.70 -8.65
C HIS A 161 -3.22 4.98 -8.97
N LEU A 162 -2.79 6.14 -8.49
CA LEU A 162 -3.38 7.43 -8.85
C LEU A 162 -3.31 7.67 -10.36
N ALA A 163 -2.22 7.30 -11.04
CA ALA A 163 -2.12 7.43 -12.49
C ALA A 163 -3.18 6.56 -13.20
N ILE A 164 -3.41 5.33 -12.72
CA ILE A 164 -4.45 4.44 -13.25
C ILE A 164 -5.86 5.02 -12.99
N LEU A 165 -6.13 5.48 -11.77
CA LEU A 165 -7.42 6.08 -11.39
C LEU A 165 -7.68 7.36 -12.19
N ALA A 166 -6.66 8.19 -12.42
CA ALA A 166 -6.78 9.38 -13.26
C ALA A 166 -7.11 9.02 -14.72
N ALA A 167 -6.51 7.95 -15.24
CA ALA A 167 -6.85 7.42 -16.57
C ALA A 167 -8.27 6.81 -16.63
N LEU A 168 -8.85 6.44 -15.49
CA LEU A 168 -10.26 6.02 -15.35
C LEU A 168 -11.23 7.20 -15.12
N GLY A 169 -10.71 8.44 -15.00
CA GLY A 169 -11.52 9.65 -14.87
C GLY A 169 -11.52 10.31 -13.49
N GLU A 170 -10.75 9.81 -12.53
CA GLU A 170 -10.56 10.49 -11.23
C GLU A 170 -9.77 11.81 -11.42
N ASP A 171 -10.13 12.88 -10.71
CA ASP A 171 -9.34 14.12 -10.71
C ASP A 171 -8.16 13.99 -9.72
N PRO A 172 -6.90 13.97 -10.18
CA PRO A 172 -5.75 13.81 -9.30
C PRO A 172 -5.37 15.12 -8.57
N ALA A 173 -5.99 16.27 -8.87
CA ALA A 173 -5.53 17.58 -8.44
C ALA A 173 -5.32 17.70 -6.92
N ALA A 174 -6.28 17.21 -6.11
CA ALA A 174 -6.19 17.28 -4.65
C ALA A 174 -5.00 16.45 -4.11
N VAL A 175 -4.80 15.24 -4.65
CA VAL A 175 -3.69 14.36 -4.25
C VAL A 175 -2.34 14.97 -4.65
N LEU A 176 -2.24 15.50 -5.87
CA LEU A 176 -1.03 16.16 -6.35
C LEU A 176 -0.71 17.42 -5.54
N ALA A 177 -1.71 18.17 -5.09
CA ALA A 177 -1.52 19.31 -4.20
C ALA A 177 -0.96 18.87 -2.84
N ALA A 178 -1.52 17.81 -2.24
CA ALA A 178 -1.03 17.25 -0.98
C ALA A 178 0.41 16.72 -1.09
N LEU A 179 0.80 16.13 -2.22
CA LEU A 179 2.18 15.70 -2.47
C LEU A 179 3.15 16.89 -2.65
N LYS A 180 2.69 18.01 -3.24
CA LYS A 180 3.53 19.21 -3.44
C LYS A 180 3.72 20.03 -2.16
N ALA A 181 2.73 19.99 -1.27
CA ALA A 181 2.73 20.70 0.00
C ALA A 181 2.37 19.73 1.13
N PRO A 182 3.27 18.78 1.47
CA PRO A 182 2.99 17.81 2.51
C PRO A 182 2.86 18.50 3.86
N GLU A 183 1.83 18.11 4.60
CA GLU A 183 1.59 18.63 5.94
C GLU A 183 2.53 17.98 6.96
N THR A 184 3.09 18.78 7.87
CA THR A 184 3.75 18.26 9.06
C THR A 184 2.71 18.11 10.16
N VAL A 185 2.55 16.88 10.65
CA VAL A 185 1.62 16.56 11.74
C VAL A 185 2.43 16.33 13.02
N GLU A 186 2.05 17.03 14.09
CA GLU A 186 2.63 16.81 15.42
C GLU A 186 2.14 15.47 16.00
N ILE A 187 3.07 14.53 16.19
CA ILE A 187 2.75 13.16 16.64
C ILE A 187 3.21 12.86 18.07
N ASP A 188 3.87 13.80 18.76
CA ASP A 188 4.48 13.57 20.08
C ASP A 188 3.48 13.06 21.12
N ALA A 189 2.26 13.62 21.14
CA ALA A 189 1.21 13.17 22.05
C ALA A 189 0.77 11.73 21.76
N ALA A 190 0.65 11.35 20.49
CA ALA A 190 0.31 9.99 20.08
C ALA A 190 1.44 9.01 20.43
N LEU A 191 2.70 9.39 20.19
CA LEU A 191 3.86 8.58 20.57
C LEU A 191 3.94 8.39 22.08
N ALA A 192 3.69 9.45 22.87
CA ALA A 192 3.64 9.37 24.32
C ALA A 192 2.56 8.39 24.81
N ALA A 193 1.37 8.42 24.20
CA ALA A 193 0.27 7.50 24.51
C ALA A 193 0.63 6.03 24.20
N LEU A 194 1.41 5.79 23.15
CA LEU A 194 1.85 4.44 22.75
C LEU A 194 3.10 3.96 23.49
N SER A 195 3.83 4.82 24.19
CA SER A 195 5.17 4.52 24.73
C SER A 195 5.26 3.35 25.73
N LYS A 196 4.14 2.97 26.37
CA LYS A 196 4.10 1.94 27.43
C LYS A 196 3.20 0.74 27.09
N VAL A 197 2.68 0.68 25.87
CA VAL A 197 1.85 -0.42 25.40
C VAL A 197 2.73 -1.61 25.00
N ALA A 198 2.16 -2.82 25.05
CA ALA A 198 2.83 -4.06 24.66
C ALA A 198 2.31 -4.60 23.32
N THR A 199 1.22 -4.05 22.81
CA THR A 199 0.57 -4.46 21.57
C THR A 199 -0.12 -3.25 20.96
N ILE A 200 -0.12 -3.14 19.63
CA ILE A 200 -0.78 -2.06 18.91
C ILE A 200 -1.82 -2.65 17.97
N VAL A 201 -3.05 -2.13 18.06
CA VAL A 201 -4.13 -2.46 17.15
C VAL A 201 -4.38 -1.25 16.27
N THR A 202 -4.34 -1.43 14.95
CA THR A 202 -4.84 -0.42 14.02
C THR A 202 -6.23 -0.82 13.55
N SER A 203 -7.09 0.15 13.26
CA SER A 203 -8.42 -0.14 12.74
C SER A 203 -8.94 1.00 11.90
N GLY A 204 -9.66 0.68 10.83
CA GLY A 204 -10.37 1.64 10.00
C GLY A 204 -11.61 1.05 9.35
N ARG A 205 -12.38 1.89 8.67
CA ARG A 205 -13.46 1.48 7.78
C ARG A 205 -12.99 1.63 6.33
N LYS A 206 -13.29 2.74 5.67
CA LYS A 206 -12.80 3.01 4.31
C LYS A 206 -11.27 3.01 4.20
N LEU A 207 -10.59 3.43 5.27
CA LEU A 207 -9.12 3.51 5.35
C LEU A 207 -8.46 2.22 5.90
N GLN A 208 -9.16 1.08 5.86
CA GLN A 208 -8.66 -0.17 6.46
C GLN A 208 -7.32 -0.65 5.86
N GLY A 209 -7.12 -0.56 4.53
CA GLY A 209 -5.82 -0.93 3.94
C GLY A 209 -4.66 -0.05 4.39
N LEU A 210 -4.91 1.22 4.72
CA LEU A 210 -3.90 2.09 5.32
C LEU A 210 -3.61 1.71 6.78
N ALA A 211 -4.64 1.29 7.52
CA ALA A 211 -4.47 0.73 8.86
C ALA A 211 -3.61 -0.55 8.83
N GLU A 212 -3.81 -1.42 7.84
CA GLU A 212 -2.99 -2.62 7.59
C GLU A 212 -1.53 -2.26 7.32
N ALA A 213 -1.27 -1.28 6.43
CA ALA A 213 0.07 -0.80 6.14
C ALA A 213 0.79 -0.27 7.39
N LEU A 214 0.10 0.52 8.22
CA LEU A 214 0.70 1.05 9.45
C LEU A 214 0.96 -0.04 10.49
N ALA A 215 0.06 -1.03 10.63
CA ALA A 215 0.29 -2.16 11.55
C ALA A 215 1.53 -2.96 11.17
N LEU A 216 1.74 -3.19 9.86
CA LEU A 216 2.97 -3.82 9.37
C LEU A 216 4.21 -2.98 9.72
N GLY A 217 4.19 -1.68 9.42
CA GLY A 217 5.30 -0.78 9.74
C GLY A 217 5.61 -0.72 11.25
N PHE A 218 4.59 -0.70 12.11
CA PHE A 218 4.79 -0.80 13.55
C PHE A 218 5.40 -2.15 13.95
N THR A 219 4.94 -3.26 13.38
CA THR A 219 5.52 -4.59 13.67
C THR A 219 7.01 -4.61 13.32
N GLU A 220 7.36 -4.15 12.13
CA GLU A 220 8.73 -4.15 11.63
C GLU A 220 9.67 -3.25 12.44
N LEU A 221 9.21 -2.05 12.82
CA LEU A 221 10.05 -1.04 13.47
C LEU A 221 10.07 -1.14 15.00
N SER A 222 8.93 -1.43 15.62
CA SER A 222 8.82 -1.54 17.09
C SER A 222 9.13 -2.95 17.60
N ARG A 223 9.00 -3.97 16.74
CA ARG A 223 9.05 -5.40 17.11
C ARG A 223 8.01 -5.83 18.13
N LEU A 224 6.95 -5.03 18.30
CA LEU A 224 5.78 -5.41 19.07
C LEU A 224 4.78 -6.16 18.20
N PRO A 225 3.95 -7.03 18.78
CA PRO A 225 2.76 -7.52 18.11
C PRO A 225 1.89 -6.34 17.69
N CYS A 226 1.74 -6.14 16.38
CA CYS A 226 0.83 -5.16 15.84
C CYS A 226 -0.04 -5.81 14.77
N PHE A 227 -1.35 -5.63 14.85
CA PHE A 227 -2.28 -6.20 13.88
C PHE A 227 -3.39 -5.22 13.56
N SER A 228 -3.89 -5.30 12.33
CA SER A 228 -5.01 -4.49 11.89
C SER A 228 -6.30 -5.28 11.98
N LEU A 229 -7.35 -4.64 12.47
CA LEU A 229 -8.69 -5.20 12.53
C LEU A 229 -9.64 -4.27 11.81
N GLU A 230 -10.38 -4.80 10.85
CA GLU A 230 -11.46 -4.06 10.18
C GLU A 230 -12.45 -3.53 11.23
N GLY A 231 -12.82 -2.25 11.12
CA GLY A 231 -13.52 -1.54 12.20
C GLY A 231 -14.88 -2.11 12.59
N GLY A 232 -15.55 -2.84 11.71
CA GLY A 232 -16.74 -3.62 12.05
C GLY A 232 -16.35 -4.87 12.85
N GLN A 233 -15.37 -5.62 12.36
CA GLN A 233 -14.84 -6.81 13.02
C GLN A 233 -14.26 -6.53 14.41
N LEU A 234 -13.72 -5.34 14.66
CA LEU A 234 -13.21 -4.94 15.99
C LEU A 234 -14.24 -5.19 17.11
N ARG A 235 -15.53 -4.97 16.83
CA ARG A 235 -16.63 -5.15 17.80
C ARG A 235 -17.09 -6.60 17.97
N HIS A 236 -16.62 -7.51 17.12
CA HIS A 236 -17.06 -8.91 17.09
C HIS A 236 -16.06 -9.84 17.80
N GLY A 237 -15.67 -9.48 19.02
CA GLY A 237 -14.74 -10.25 19.87
C GLY A 237 -13.44 -9.53 20.20
N PRO A 238 -12.75 -8.87 19.25
CA PRO A 238 -11.48 -8.21 19.54
C PRO A 238 -11.52 -7.16 20.66
N MET A 239 -12.66 -6.49 20.88
CA MET A 239 -12.84 -5.58 22.01
C MET A 239 -12.53 -6.21 23.38
N GLU A 240 -12.70 -7.53 23.54
CA GLU A 240 -12.44 -8.23 24.81
C GLU A 240 -10.95 -8.23 25.22
N MET A 241 -10.03 -7.99 24.28
CA MET A 241 -8.59 -7.93 24.60
C MET A 241 -8.14 -6.54 25.07
N LEU A 242 -9.01 -5.52 24.96
CA LEU A 242 -8.64 -4.14 25.27
C LEU A 242 -8.29 -4.00 26.75
N GLY A 243 -7.23 -3.24 27.01
CA GLY A 243 -6.76 -2.97 28.36
C GLY A 243 -5.58 -2.01 28.36
N PRO A 244 -5.01 -1.67 29.54
CA PRO A 244 -3.98 -0.64 29.67
C PRO A 244 -2.66 -0.90 28.92
N LYS A 245 -2.48 -2.11 28.39
CA LYS A 245 -1.30 -2.53 27.61
C LYS A 245 -1.55 -2.61 26.10
N ILE A 246 -2.75 -2.29 25.64
CA ILE A 246 -3.11 -2.27 24.22
C ILE A 246 -3.23 -0.81 23.77
N GLY A 247 -2.42 -0.42 22.78
CA GLY A 247 -2.59 0.84 22.07
C GLY A 247 -3.55 0.64 20.90
N VAL A 248 -4.45 1.59 20.66
CA VAL A 248 -5.37 1.56 19.52
C VAL A 248 -5.15 2.81 18.66
N VAL A 249 -4.97 2.61 17.36
CA VAL A 249 -4.86 3.69 16.36
C VAL A 249 -6.02 3.56 15.38
N LEU A 250 -6.94 4.54 15.43
CA LEU A 250 -8.15 4.56 14.61
C LEU A 250 -7.96 5.46 13.38
N PHE A 251 -8.18 4.90 12.20
CA PHE A 251 -8.12 5.60 10.92
C PHE A 251 -9.50 6.11 10.52
N ARG A 252 -9.72 7.41 10.75
CA ARG A 252 -10.97 8.11 10.44
C ARG A 252 -10.76 9.06 9.26
N GLY A 253 -11.33 8.71 8.10
CA GLY A 253 -11.37 9.59 6.94
C GLY A 253 -12.53 10.57 6.99
N ASN A 254 -12.42 11.68 6.25
CA ASN A 254 -13.57 12.55 5.97
C ASN A 254 -14.43 11.90 4.87
N ASP A 255 -15.16 10.86 5.23
CA ASP A 255 -15.99 10.06 4.34
C ASP A 255 -17.26 9.59 5.06
N PRO A 256 -18.26 8.99 4.36
CA PRO A 256 -19.52 8.58 4.98
C PRO A 256 -19.41 7.59 6.15
N THR A 257 -18.24 6.95 6.35
CA THR A 257 -17.97 6.03 7.46
C THR A 257 -17.31 6.70 8.66
N ALA A 258 -17.06 8.02 8.62
CA ALA A 258 -16.34 8.76 9.66
C ALA A 258 -16.95 8.57 11.06
N ASP A 259 -18.27 8.59 11.18
CA ASP A 259 -18.97 8.49 12.47
C ASP A 259 -19.02 7.05 13.01
N LEU A 260 -18.57 6.07 12.23
CA LEU A 260 -18.47 4.67 12.64
C LEU A 260 -17.09 4.35 13.26
N VAL A 261 -16.14 5.28 13.17
CA VAL A 261 -14.79 5.17 13.73
C VAL A 261 -14.73 6.01 15.00
N THR A 262 -15.03 5.39 16.13
CA THR A 262 -15.17 6.01 17.47
C THR A 262 -14.45 5.19 18.53
#